data_AF-A0A2U2D214-F1
#
_entry.id   AF-A0A2U2D214-F1
#
_cell.length_a   1.000
_cell.length_b   1.000
_cell.length_c   1.000
_cell.angle_alpha   90.00
_cell.angle_beta   90.00
_cell.angle_gamma   90.00
#
_symmetry.space_group_name_H-M   'P 1'
#
loop_
_entity.id
_entity.type
_entity.pdbx_description
1 polymer ?
#
loop_
_entity_poly.entity_id
_entity_poly.type
_entity_poly.pdbx_seq_one_letter_code
_entity_poly.pdbx_strand_id
1 'polypeptide(L)'
;MPSCHHVTSSTRSRKEPCQQKKTLGIALAVGLAYIVIKGVANDTSQPKLSASNDFYVDEMAQRQREAERVVSLESFTAADLAEAYSRNTYAADMTFKGKPFKVTGTVASINTDFRSKPYITMKGGVNQFMEPQFALATSNEKFAATLKPGDKITLACTGRGDVAKTPMSNECTFI
;
A
#
# COMPACT_ATOMS: atom_id res chain seq x y z
N MET A 1 -43.55 -21.32 17.42
CA MET A 1 -44.76 -20.59 16.97
C MET A 1 -44.37 -19.15 16.69
N PRO A 2 -44.25 -18.71 15.42
CA PRO A 2 -43.93 -17.32 15.10
C PRO A 2 -45.22 -16.50 14.86
N SER A 3 -45.38 -15.41 15.61
CA SER A 3 -46.46 -14.42 15.40
C SER A 3 -45.98 -13.31 14.47
N CYS A 4 -46.58 -13.23 13.29
CA CYS A 4 -46.46 -12.11 12.36
C CYS A 4 -47.62 -11.13 12.59
N HIS A 5 -47.31 -9.85 12.76
CA HIS A 5 -48.31 -8.78 12.73
C HIS A 5 -48.51 -8.28 11.30
N HIS A 6 -49.74 -8.42 10.82
CA HIS A 6 -50.27 -7.75 9.63
C HIS A 6 -50.68 -6.31 9.98
N VAL A 7 -50.32 -5.36 9.11
CA VAL A 7 -51.11 -4.13 8.92
C VAL A 7 -51.33 -3.94 7.42
N THR A 8 -52.60 -3.81 7.08
CA THR A 8 -53.18 -3.76 5.73
C THR A 8 -53.35 -2.34 5.21
N SER A 9 -52.99 -2.19 3.93
CA SER A 9 -53.65 -1.40 2.88
C SER A 9 -53.88 0.11 3.04
N SER A 10 -53.35 0.90 2.10
CA SER A 10 -54.20 1.77 1.29
C SER A 10 -53.60 2.09 -0.08
N THR A 11 -54.47 1.98 -1.06
CA THR A 11 -54.35 2.02 -2.51
C THR A 11 -53.81 3.32 -3.10
N ARG A 12 -52.92 3.24 -4.12
CA ARG A 12 -53.07 4.05 -5.34
C ARG A 12 -52.39 3.43 -6.55
N SER A 13 -53.25 3.01 -7.47
CA SER A 13 -52.97 2.52 -8.82
C SER A 13 -52.12 3.49 -9.66
N ARG A 14 -51.04 3.00 -10.27
CA ARG A 14 -50.49 3.52 -11.53
C ARG A 14 -50.01 2.36 -12.41
N LYS A 15 -50.41 2.45 -13.67
CA LYS A 15 -50.44 1.44 -14.74
C LYS A 15 -49.04 0.92 -15.14
N GLU A 16 -48.93 -0.39 -15.36
CA GLU A 16 -47.91 -0.99 -16.24
C GLU A 16 -48.36 -0.89 -17.71
N PRO A 17 -47.43 -0.89 -18.67
CA PRO A 17 -47.34 -2.08 -19.51
C PRO A 17 -45.93 -2.53 -19.90
N CYS A 18 -45.72 -3.83 -19.72
CA CYS A 18 -45.18 -4.83 -20.65
C CYS A 18 -43.79 -4.66 -21.33
N GLN A 19 -42.96 -5.65 -21.01
CA GLN A 19 -41.75 -6.17 -21.67
C GLN A 19 -41.77 -6.15 -23.21
N GLN A 20 -40.63 -5.78 -23.83
CA GLN A 20 -40.27 -6.34 -25.14
C GLN A 20 -38.75 -6.47 -25.31
N LYS A 21 -38.23 -7.69 -25.09
CA LYS A 21 -36.92 -8.11 -25.60
C LYS A 21 -37.04 -8.40 -27.10
N LYS A 22 -36.13 -7.84 -27.92
CA LYS A 22 -35.88 -8.30 -29.28
C LYS A 22 -34.38 -8.41 -29.51
N THR A 23 -33.88 -9.64 -29.45
CA THR A 23 -32.63 -10.08 -30.06
C THR A 23 -32.86 -10.27 -31.56
N LEU A 24 -32.01 -9.69 -32.41
CA LEU A 24 -31.73 -10.21 -33.74
C LEU A 24 -30.36 -9.69 -34.20
N GLY A 25 -29.39 -10.59 -34.35
CA GLY A 25 -28.10 -10.30 -34.96
C GLY A 25 -28.18 -10.29 -36.48
N ILE A 26 -27.29 -9.53 -37.14
CA ILE A 26 -26.99 -9.67 -38.56
C ILE A 26 -25.47 -9.47 -38.78
N ALA A 27 -24.86 -10.58 -39.21
CA ALA A 27 -23.76 -10.80 -40.15
C ALA A 27 -22.67 -9.74 -40.43
N LEU A 28 -21.44 -10.26 -40.44
CA LEU A 28 -20.20 -9.73 -41.03
C LEU A 28 -20.38 -9.27 -42.48
N ALA A 29 -19.78 -8.14 -42.83
CA ALA A 29 -19.37 -7.82 -44.20
C ALA A 29 -17.90 -7.36 -44.18
N VAL A 30 -17.04 -8.21 -44.72
CA VAL A 30 -15.65 -7.90 -45.08
C VAL A 30 -15.67 -7.09 -46.37
N GLY A 31 -14.91 -6.00 -46.45
CA GLY A 31 -14.78 -5.24 -47.70
C GLY A 31 -13.85 -4.05 -47.57
N LEU A 32 -12.60 -4.26 -47.95
CA LEU A 32 -11.53 -3.28 -48.05
C LEU A 32 -11.95 -2.04 -48.86
N ALA A 33 -11.97 -0.86 -48.23
CA ALA A 33 -11.91 0.41 -48.93
C ALA A 33 -10.45 0.87 -48.96
N TYR A 34 -9.77 0.53 -50.06
CA TYR A 34 -8.47 1.04 -50.43
C TYR A 34 -8.61 2.55 -50.72
N ILE A 35 -8.46 3.40 -49.71
CA ILE A 35 -8.39 4.85 -49.93
C ILE A 35 -6.95 5.19 -50.31
N VAL A 36 -6.74 5.34 -51.62
CA VAL A 36 -5.58 6.02 -52.19
C VAL A 36 -5.66 7.48 -51.77
N ILE A 37 -5.02 7.83 -50.66
CA ILE A 37 -4.80 9.24 -50.30
C ILE A 37 -3.65 9.74 -51.18
N LYS A 38 -4.02 10.36 -52.31
CA LYS A 38 -3.13 11.32 -52.98
C LYS A 38 -2.88 12.48 -52.03
N GLY A 39 -1.61 12.88 -51.97
CA GLY A 39 -1.04 13.75 -50.95
C GLY A 39 -1.87 14.97 -50.56
N VAL A 40 -2.08 15.07 -49.25
CA VAL A 40 -1.97 16.33 -48.53
C VAL A 40 -0.84 16.09 -47.53
N ALA A 41 0.24 16.84 -47.70
CA ALA A 41 1.31 16.93 -46.73
C ALA A 41 0.71 17.47 -45.43
N ASN A 42 0.42 16.56 -44.50
CA ASN A 42 0.18 16.91 -43.13
C ASN A 42 1.42 16.45 -42.38
N ASP A 43 2.31 17.39 -42.07
CA ASP A 43 3.46 17.19 -41.18
C ASP A 43 2.93 16.86 -39.79
N THR A 44 2.50 15.62 -39.63
CA THR A 44 2.18 15.03 -38.34
C THR A 44 3.49 14.55 -37.77
N SER A 45 4.23 15.50 -37.19
CA SER A 45 5.32 15.22 -36.27
C SER A 45 4.88 14.14 -35.30
N GLN A 46 5.48 12.96 -35.42
CA GLN A 46 5.11 11.78 -34.67
C GLN A 46 5.14 12.05 -33.16
N PRO A 47 4.20 11.51 -32.37
CA PRO A 47 4.37 11.48 -30.93
C PRO A 47 5.62 10.62 -30.65
N LYS A 48 6.57 11.17 -29.88
CA LYS A 48 7.74 10.46 -29.33
C LYS A 48 7.25 9.29 -28.45
N LEU A 49 6.97 8.14 -29.05
CA LEU A 49 6.38 6.96 -28.38
C LEU A 49 7.44 5.96 -27.89
N SER A 50 8.72 6.11 -28.26
CA SER A 50 9.80 5.20 -27.87
C SER A 50 10.43 5.52 -26.51
N ALA A 51 10.64 6.81 -26.20
CA ALA A 51 11.26 7.22 -24.92
C ALA A 51 10.36 6.96 -23.70
N SER A 52 9.04 6.89 -23.91
CA SER A 52 8.08 6.61 -22.83
C SER A 52 8.06 5.13 -22.45
N ASN A 53 8.09 4.22 -23.44
CA ASN A 53 8.01 2.79 -23.17
C ASN A 53 9.20 2.26 -22.37
N ASP A 54 10.42 2.73 -22.65
CA ASP A 54 11.62 2.26 -21.94
C ASP A 54 11.62 2.68 -20.46
N PHE A 55 11.11 3.87 -20.12
CA PHE A 55 10.97 4.33 -18.73
C PHE A 55 9.95 3.49 -17.94
N TYR A 56 8.80 3.18 -18.54
CA TYR A 56 7.78 2.34 -17.89
C TYR A 56 8.29 0.91 -17.66
N VAL A 57 9.09 0.35 -18.57
CA VAL A 57 9.64 -1.01 -18.40
C VAL A 57 10.67 -1.06 -17.28
N ASP A 58 11.54 -0.04 -17.14
CA ASP A 58 12.52 0.03 -16.04
C ASP A 58 11.84 0.20 -14.67
N GLU A 59 10.86 1.10 -14.55
CA GLU A 59 10.12 1.32 -13.29
C GLU A 59 9.42 0.04 -12.81
N MET A 60 8.82 -0.71 -13.73
CA MET A 60 8.14 -1.98 -13.42
C MET A 60 9.15 -3.06 -13.00
N ALA A 61 10.30 -3.14 -13.68
CA ALA A 61 11.37 -4.05 -13.29
C ALA A 61 11.96 -3.71 -11.91
N GLN A 62 12.11 -2.42 -11.59
CA GLN A 62 12.56 -1.96 -10.27
C GLN A 62 11.57 -2.35 -9.17
N ARG A 63 10.27 -2.10 -9.38
CA ARG A 63 9.21 -2.52 -8.44
C ARG A 63 9.20 -4.02 -8.21
N GLN A 64 9.39 -4.82 -9.26
CA GLN A 64 9.44 -6.28 -9.16
C GLN A 64 10.61 -6.72 -8.25
N ARG A 65 11.80 -6.17 -8.48
CA ARG A 65 13.00 -6.47 -7.66
C ARG A 65 12.82 -6.01 -6.23
N GLU A 66 12.23 -4.84 -6.01
CA GLU A 66 11.94 -4.34 -4.66
C GLU A 66 10.95 -5.24 -3.93
N ALA A 67 9.86 -5.64 -4.59
CA ALA A 67 8.89 -6.57 -4.02
C ALA A 67 9.54 -7.92 -3.66
N GLU A 68 10.37 -8.48 -4.54
CA GLU A 68 11.09 -9.73 -4.27
C GLU A 68 12.06 -9.58 -3.08
N ARG A 69 12.79 -8.46 -3.00
CA ARG A 69 13.65 -8.17 -1.84
C ARG A 69 12.82 -8.12 -0.56
N VAL A 70 11.71 -7.40 -0.52
CA VAL A 70 10.82 -7.29 0.65
C VAL A 70 10.26 -8.66 1.05
N VAL A 71 9.86 -9.49 0.08
CA VAL A 71 9.37 -10.86 0.34
C VAL A 71 10.43 -11.69 1.05
N SER A 72 11.70 -11.59 0.64
CA SER A 72 12.81 -12.36 1.22
C SER A 72 13.26 -11.90 2.61
N LEU A 73 12.83 -10.72 3.08
CA LEU A 73 13.22 -10.23 4.40
C LEU A 73 12.69 -11.13 5.52
N GLU A 74 13.50 -11.28 6.57
CA GLU A 74 13.07 -11.92 7.81
C GLU A 74 12.02 -11.06 8.53
N SER A 75 11.04 -11.71 9.17
CA SER A 75 9.91 -11.07 9.82
C SER A 75 10.02 -11.16 11.33
N PHE A 76 9.83 -10.02 12.00
CA PHE A 76 9.80 -9.91 13.45
C PHE A 76 8.55 -9.17 13.91
N THR A 77 8.25 -9.26 15.20
CA THR A 77 7.31 -8.37 15.87
C THR A 77 8.04 -7.22 16.54
N ALA A 78 7.35 -6.11 16.80
CA ALA A 78 7.92 -5.02 17.59
C ALA A 78 8.38 -5.49 18.99
N ALA A 79 7.67 -6.47 19.58
CA ALA A 79 8.05 -7.06 20.86
C ALA A 79 9.37 -7.85 20.77
N ASP A 80 9.60 -8.59 19.68
CA ASP A 80 10.86 -9.32 19.47
C ASP A 80 12.07 -8.38 19.44
N LEU A 81 11.90 -7.21 18.79
CA LEU A 81 12.91 -6.17 18.79
C LEU A 81 13.19 -5.68 20.21
N ALA A 82 12.16 -5.23 20.93
CA ALA A 82 12.30 -4.72 22.29
C ALA A 82 12.98 -5.74 23.22
N GLU A 83 12.57 -7.00 23.14
CA GLU A 83 13.13 -8.07 23.96
C GLU A 83 14.59 -8.35 23.60
N ALA A 84 14.94 -8.41 22.31
CA ALA A 84 16.32 -8.62 21.87
C ALA A 84 17.24 -7.52 22.40
N TYR A 85 16.85 -6.26 22.26
CA TYR A 85 17.63 -5.11 22.74
C TYR A 85 17.69 -5.03 24.27
N SER A 86 16.62 -5.43 24.96
CA SER A 86 16.61 -5.50 26.42
C SER A 86 17.52 -6.59 26.97
N ARG A 87 17.61 -7.75 26.30
CA ARG A 87 18.46 -8.87 26.74
C ARG A 87 19.94 -8.59 26.51
N ASN A 88 20.28 -8.18 25.29
CA ASN A 88 21.67 -7.91 24.92
C ASN A 88 21.73 -6.98 23.71
N THR A 89 21.95 -5.69 23.99
CA THR A 89 22.07 -4.65 22.96
C THR A 89 23.14 -4.97 21.91
N TYR A 90 24.30 -5.50 22.30
CA TYR A 90 25.38 -5.79 21.34
C TYR A 90 24.98 -6.92 20.38
N ALA A 91 24.38 -8.01 20.89
CA ALA A 91 23.89 -9.09 20.06
C ALA A 91 22.71 -8.66 19.16
N ALA A 92 21.83 -7.81 19.67
CA ALA A 92 20.74 -7.23 18.89
C ALA A 92 21.26 -6.34 17.76
N ASP A 93 22.26 -5.49 18.02
CA ASP A 93 22.92 -4.67 16.99
C ASP A 93 23.51 -5.55 15.88
N MET A 94 24.14 -6.68 16.23
CA MET A 94 24.64 -7.65 15.24
C MET A 94 23.53 -8.23 14.36
N THR A 95 22.28 -8.22 14.81
CA THR A 95 21.12 -8.78 14.09
C THR A 95 20.36 -7.73 13.29
N PHE A 96 20.17 -6.53 13.84
CA PHE A 96 19.25 -5.54 13.27
C PHE A 96 19.93 -4.28 12.74
N LYS A 97 21.06 -3.85 13.33
CA LYS A 97 21.65 -2.54 12.99
C LYS A 97 22.23 -2.56 11.58
N GLY A 98 21.79 -1.60 10.76
CA GLY A 98 22.14 -1.50 9.35
C GLY A 98 21.54 -2.60 8.47
N LYS A 99 20.66 -3.45 9.00
CA LYS A 99 20.10 -4.60 8.30
C LYS A 99 18.61 -4.41 8.01
N PRO A 100 18.13 -4.85 6.82
CA PRO A 100 16.72 -4.77 6.48
C PRO A 100 15.94 -5.91 7.11
N PHE A 101 14.71 -5.63 7.56
CA PHE A 101 13.78 -6.63 8.09
C PHE A 101 12.33 -6.16 7.93
N LYS A 102 11.39 -7.10 8.07
CA LYS A 102 9.97 -6.80 8.23
C LYS A 102 9.60 -6.77 9.70
N VAL A 103 8.77 -5.83 10.07
CA VAL A 103 8.22 -5.72 11.42
C VAL A 103 6.71 -5.61 11.37
N THR A 104 6.03 -6.46 12.13
CA THR A 104 4.59 -6.36 12.33
C THR A 104 4.30 -5.92 13.76
N GLY A 105 3.34 -5.02 13.94
CA GLY A 105 2.95 -4.59 15.27
C GLY A 105 1.65 -3.81 15.30
N THR A 106 1.24 -3.48 16.51
CA THR A 106 0.12 -2.59 16.76
C THR A 106 0.65 -1.20 17.03
N VAL A 107 0.20 -0.21 16.26
CA VAL A 107 0.52 1.20 16.45
C VAL A 107 0.10 1.62 17.85
N ALA A 108 1.03 2.19 18.59
CA ALA A 108 0.79 2.75 19.91
C ALA A 108 0.67 4.27 19.84
N SER A 109 1.56 4.93 19.10
CA SER A 109 1.47 6.36 18.84
C SER A 109 2.08 6.73 17.49
N ILE A 110 1.68 7.90 16.98
CA ILE A 110 2.24 8.54 15.78
C ILE A 110 2.75 9.90 16.25
N ASN A 111 4.04 10.16 16.07
CA ASN A 111 4.70 11.36 16.58
C ASN A 111 5.56 12.00 15.48
N THR A 112 6.09 13.20 15.77
CA THR A 112 7.05 13.89 14.90
C THR A 112 8.39 14.08 15.62
N ASP A 113 9.49 13.92 14.90
CA ASP A 113 10.81 14.31 15.41
C ASP A 113 11.01 15.84 15.40
N PHE A 114 12.18 16.30 15.85
CA PHE A 114 12.53 17.73 15.88
C PHE A 114 12.65 18.39 14.49
N ARG A 115 12.60 17.61 13.41
CA ARG A 115 12.57 18.07 12.00
C ARG A 115 11.19 17.92 11.39
N SER A 116 10.16 17.72 12.22
CA SER A 116 8.77 17.49 11.79
C SER A 116 8.60 16.23 10.93
N LYS A 117 9.51 15.25 11.07
CA LYS A 117 9.40 13.97 10.34
C LYS A 117 8.60 12.96 11.17
N PRO A 118 7.59 12.32 10.58
CA PRO A 118 6.76 11.38 11.31
C PRO A 118 7.53 10.10 11.64
N TYR A 119 7.30 9.58 12.84
CA TYR A 119 7.70 8.23 13.23
C TYR A 119 6.56 7.57 14.00
N ILE A 120 6.56 6.24 13.97
CA ILE A 120 5.54 5.40 14.59
C ILE A 120 6.18 4.69 15.78
N THR A 121 5.46 4.61 16.90
CA THR A 121 5.77 3.64 17.97
C THR A 121 4.82 2.46 17.89
N MET A 122 5.32 1.27 18.16
CA MET A 122 4.48 0.07 18.24
C MET A 122 4.54 -0.54 19.64
N LYS A 123 3.40 -1.11 20.05
CA LYS A 123 3.31 -1.88 21.29
C LYS A 123 4.30 -3.05 21.29
N GLY A 124 4.80 -3.39 22.47
CA GLY A 124 5.78 -4.46 22.65
C GLY A 124 7.09 -3.99 23.30
N GLY A 125 7.23 -2.69 23.58
CA GLY A 125 8.32 -2.15 24.40
C GLY A 125 8.36 -2.75 25.81
N VAL A 126 9.52 -2.60 26.47
CA VAL A 126 9.71 -3.02 27.88
C VAL A 126 8.69 -2.36 28.81
N ASN A 127 8.24 -1.15 28.45
CA ASN A 127 7.09 -0.47 29.02
C ASN A 127 6.48 0.49 27.99
N GLN A 128 5.33 1.10 28.32
CA GLN A 128 4.59 2.03 27.44
C GLN A 128 5.35 3.31 27.06
N PHE A 129 6.44 3.65 27.75
CA PHE A 129 7.28 4.82 27.45
C PHE A 129 8.51 4.45 26.62
N MET A 130 8.83 3.16 26.51
CA MET A 130 10.03 2.61 25.87
C MET A 130 9.64 1.67 24.73
N GLU A 131 8.76 2.15 23.86
CA GLU A 131 8.31 1.43 22.69
C GLU A 131 9.32 1.55 21.53
N PRO A 132 9.51 0.48 20.74
CA PRO A 132 10.28 0.55 19.51
C PRO A 132 9.77 1.66 18.58
N GLN A 133 10.71 2.39 17.98
CA GLN A 133 10.40 3.53 17.13
C GLN A 133 10.79 3.27 15.68
N PHE A 134 9.91 3.65 14.76
CA PHE A 134 10.03 3.39 13.33
C PHE A 134 9.90 4.70 12.56
N ALA A 135 11.03 5.26 12.12
CA ALA A 135 11.04 6.46 11.29
C ALA A 135 10.67 6.09 9.85
N LEU A 136 9.68 6.78 9.29
CA LEU A 136 9.19 6.51 7.94
C LEU A 136 10.14 7.06 6.88
N ALA A 137 10.28 6.32 5.78
CA ALA A 137 10.92 6.82 4.57
C ALA A 137 10.12 8.00 4.00
N THR A 138 10.79 8.93 3.32
CA THR A 138 10.14 10.14 2.78
C THR A 138 8.99 9.86 1.81
N SER A 139 9.07 8.76 1.05
CA SER A 139 7.97 8.30 0.18
C SER A 139 6.71 7.89 0.95
N ASN A 140 6.84 7.53 2.23
CA ASN A 140 5.78 6.97 3.06
C ASN A 140 5.31 7.92 4.17
N GLU A 141 5.95 9.07 4.39
CA GLU A 141 5.60 10.03 5.46
C GLU A 141 4.12 10.45 5.43
N LYS A 142 3.54 10.64 4.24
CA LYS A 142 2.13 11.06 4.10
C LYS A 142 1.13 10.00 4.59
N PHE A 143 1.50 8.71 4.55
CA PHE A 143 0.64 7.64 5.05
C PHE A 143 0.49 7.67 6.57
N ALA A 144 1.41 8.30 7.30
CA ALA A 144 1.26 8.48 8.75
C ALA A 144 -0.04 9.19 9.13
N ALA A 145 -0.55 10.08 8.27
CA ALA A 145 -1.76 10.84 8.51
C ALA A 145 -3.05 9.99 8.50
N THR A 146 -2.99 8.76 7.96
CA THR A 146 -4.15 7.85 7.91
C THR A 146 -4.19 6.88 9.09
N LEU A 147 -3.10 6.80 9.86
CA LEU A 147 -2.96 5.88 10.98
C LEU A 147 -3.60 6.42 12.26
N LYS A 148 -4.03 5.49 13.11
CA LYS A 148 -4.43 5.76 14.49
C LYS A 148 -3.84 4.71 15.45
N PRO A 149 -3.67 5.06 16.74
CA PRO A 149 -3.37 4.08 17.77
C PRO A 149 -4.33 2.88 17.71
N GLY A 150 -3.78 1.67 17.78
CA GLY A 150 -4.52 0.41 17.67
C GLY A 150 -4.48 -0.23 16.28
N ASP A 151 -4.07 0.49 15.23
CA ASP A 151 -3.91 -0.11 13.91
C ASP A 151 -2.84 -1.19 13.90
N LYS A 152 -3.12 -2.32 13.24
CA LYS A 152 -2.11 -3.36 13.00
C LYS A 152 -1.48 -3.10 11.63
N ILE A 153 -0.17 -2.90 11.60
CA ILE A 153 0.57 -2.60 10.38
C ILE A 153 1.81 -3.48 10.25
N THR A 154 2.30 -3.59 9.03
CA THR A 154 3.57 -4.22 8.69
C THR A 154 4.44 -3.20 7.97
N LEU A 155 5.71 -3.12 8.37
CA LEU A 155 6.70 -2.24 7.75
C LEU A 155 7.91 -3.05 7.31
N ALA A 156 8.51 -2.70 6.16
CA ALA A 156 9.89 -3.05 5.85
C ALA A 156 10.79 -1.89 6.30
N CYS A 157 11.79 -2.17 7.13
CA CYS A 157 12.63 -1.17 7.78
C CYS A 157 14.11 -1.56 7.73
N THR A 158 14.99 -0.58 7.96
CA THR A 158 16.40 -0.81 8.27
C THR A 158 16.67 -0.48 9.73
N GLY A 159 17.29 -1.38 10.49
CA GLY A 159 17.54 -1.14 11.92
C GLY A 159 18.58 -0.05 12.14
N ARG A 160 18.30 0.87 13.06
CA ARG A 160 19.22 1.95 13.47
C ARG A 160 20.06 1.57 14.69
N GLY A 161 19.64 0.56 15.44
CA GLY A 161 20.27 0.16 16.69
C GLY A 161 19.52 0.66 17.92
N ASP A 162 20.17 0.52 19.07
CA ASP A 162 19.71 1.12 20.33
C ASP A 162 20.06 2.61 20.38
N VAL A 163 19.06 3.42 20.71
CA VAL A 163 19.25 4.84 21.01
C VAL A 163 18.58 5.12 22.35
N ALA A 164 19.40 5.43 23.36
CA ALA A 164 18.94 5.69 24.72
C ALA A 164 18.00 4.58 25.24
N LYS A 165 18.40 3.31 25.08
CA LYS A 165 17.64 2.11 25.49
C LYS A 165 16.36 1.85 24.70
N THR A 166 16.16 2.56 23.60
CA THR A 166 15.02 2.34 22.71
C THR A 166 15.51 1.79 21.38
N PRO A 167 15.00 0.63 20.92
CA PRO A 167 15.29 0.15 19.58
C PRO A 167 14.66 1.09 18.54
N MET A 168 15.48 1.57 17.62
CA MET A 168 15.05 2.46 16.55
C MET A 168 15.27 1.84 15.18
N SER A 169 14.42 2.20 14.22
CA SER A 169 14.54 1.85 12.81
C SER A 169 14.39 3.08 11.92
N ASN A 170 15.00 3.05 10.75
CA ASN A 170 14.96 4.08 9.72
C ASN A 170 14.41 3.53 8.40
N GLU A 171 14.09 4.44 7.48
CA GLU A 171 13.66 4.12 6.11
C GLU A 171 12.50 3.12 6.07
N CYS A 172 11.56 3.24 7.00
CA CYS A 172 10.43 2.32 7.08
C CYS A 172 9.38 2.62 6.00
N THR A 173 8.93 1.57 5.31
CA THR A 173 7.92 1.62 4.24
C THR A 173 6.80 0.64 4.54
N PHE A 174 5.56 0.99 4.17
CA PHE A 174 4.41 0.10 4.33
C PHE A 174 4.43 -1.01 3.27
N ILE A 175 4.11 -2.24 3.69
CA ILE A 175 4.10 -3.43 2.82
C ILE A 175 2.84 -4.28 3.03
#